data_AF-A0A662CST7-F1
#
_entry.id   AF-A0A662CST7-F1
#
_cell.length_a   1.000
_cell.length_b   1.000
_cell.length_c   1.000
_cell.angle_alpha   90.00
_cell.angle_beta   90.00
_cell.angle_gamma   90.00
#
_symmetry.space_group_name_H-M   'P 1'
#
loop_
_entity.id
_entity.type
_entity.pdbx_description
1 polymer ?
#
loop_
_entity_poly.entity_id
_entity_poly.type
_entity_poly.pdbx_seq_one_letter_code
_entity_poly.pdbx_strand_id
1 'polypeptide(L)'
;MRGVLLIALLFLIKTASIGIQPPAGDTIIYLFPGQGSDERLFKHLVLPAGYDTLHISYPVPEKHETLAAYAMRFIEEIDLSTPYILVGVSLCGMICTELSDTLSP
;
A
#
# COMPACT_ATOMS: atom_id res chain seq x y z
N MET A 1 20.55 -29.60 30.47
CA MET A 1 20.11 -28.22 30.79
C MET A 1 20.58 -27.16 29.79
N ARG A 2 21.77 -27.27 29.16
CA ARG A 2 22.25 -26.30 28.15
C ARG A 2 21.48 -26.30 26.82
N GLY A 3 20.96 -27.45 26.37
CA GLY A 3 20.19 -27.55 25.11
C GLY A 3 18.79 -26.92 25.15
N VAL A 4 18.13 -26.95 26.32
CA VAL A 4 16.79 -26.35 26.50
C VAL A 4 16.88 -24.82 26.50
N LEU A 5 17.96 -24.26 27.04
CA LEU A 5 18.20 -22.82 27.05
C LEU A 5 18.44 -22.25 25.64
N LEU A 6 19.11 -23.02 24.77
CA LEU A 6 19.36 -22.63 23.37
C LEU A 6 18.09 -22.70 22.53
N ILE A 7 17.22 -23.70 22.76
CA ILE A 7 15.91 -23.81 22.11
C ILE A 7 15.01 -22.65 22.55
N ALA A 8 14.97 -22.33 23.85
CA ALA A 8 14.22 -21.17 24.35
C ALA A 8 14.72 -19.83 23.78
N LEU A 9 16.04 -19.68 23.59
CA LEU A 9 16.65 -18.50 22.97
C LEU A 9 16.24 -18.35 21.49
N LEU A 10 16.12 -19.46 20.76
CA LEU A 10 15.64 -19.48 19.37
C LEU A 10 14.16 -19.11 19.26
N PHE A 11 13.34 -19.37 20.28
CA PHE A 11 11.94 -18.92 20.33
C PHE A 11 11.80 -17.43 20.66
N LEU A 12 12.71 -16.83 21.43
CA LEU A 12 12.69 -15.40 21.73
C LEU A 12 12.92 -14.54 20.46
N ILE A 13 13.79 -15.00 19.55
CA ILE A 13 14.18 -14.24 18.35
C ILE A 13 13.08 -14.21 17.28
N LYS A 14 12.11 -15.14 17.32
CA LYS A 14 11.00 -15.17 16.34
C LYS A 14 9.94 -14.07 16.50
N THR A 15 9.99 -13.29 17.59
CA THR A 15 8.98 -12.25 17.88
C THR A 15 9.46 -10.84 17.59
N ALA A 16 10.76 -10.65 17.36
CA ALA A 16 11.28 -9.39 16.83
C ALA A 16 11.08 -9.37 15.31
N SER A 17 9.81 -9.26 14.88
CA SER A 17 9.54 -8.64 13.60
C SER A 17 10.14 -7.24 13.70
N ILE A 18 11.31 -7.03 13.10
CA ILE A 18 11.76 -5.71 12.67
C ILE A 18 10.84 -5.31 11.51
N GLY A 19 9.54 -5.25 11.78
CA GLY A 19 8.58 -4.57 10.95
C GLY A 19 8.74 -3.11 11.31
N ILE A 20 9.00 -2.29 10.31
CA ILE A 20 8.87 -0.84 10.43
C ILE A 20 7.51 -0.60 11.09
N GLN A 21 7.54 -0.21 12.37
CA GLN A 21 6.32 0.18 13.06
C GLN A 21 5.77 1.37 12.26
N PRO A 22 4.48 1.35 11.88
CA PRO A 22 3.90 2.47 11.15
C PRO A 22 4.16 3.75 11.94
N PRO A 23 4.52 4.86 11.26
CA PRO A 23 4.67 6.15 11.93
C PRO A 23 3.38 6.45 12.70
N ALA A 24 3.51 6.83 13.98
CA ALA A 24 2.42 6.89 14.95
C ALA A 24 1.07 7.35 14.35
N GLY A 25 0.13 6.41 14.23
CA GLY A 25 -1.17 6.59 13.56
C GLY A 25 -1.51 5.38 12.68
N ASP A 26 -2.79 5.20 12.36
CA ASP A 26 -3.19 4.23 11.34
C ASP A 26 -2.74 4.75 9.97
N THR A 27 -1.89 3.99 9.27
CA THR A 27 -1.42 4.33 7.92
C THR A 27 -2.38 3.76 6.89
N ILE A 28 -2.84 4.60 5.95
CA ILE A 28 -3.74 4.15 4.89
C ILE A 28 -2.96 3.72 3.65
N ILE A 29 -3.20 2.50 3.18
CA ILE A 29 -2.65 1.99 1.93
C ILE A 29 -3.73 2.08 0.84
N TYR A 30 -3.52 2.95 -0.13
CA TYR A 30 -4.38 3.08 -1.30
C TYR A 30 -3.97 2.04 -2.37
N LEU A 31 -4.87 1.08 -2.58
CA LEU A 31 -4.68 -0.06 -3.47
C LEU A 31 -5.30 0.23 -4.83
N PHE A 32 -4.46 0.34 -5.86
CA PHE A 32 -4.89 0.54 -7.25
C PHE A 32 -4.80 -0.80 -8.01
N PRO A 33 -5.93 -1.51 -8.22
CA PRO A 33 -5.93 -2.76 -8.97
C PRO A 33 -5.53 -2.53 -10.44
N GLY A 34 -4.88 -3.52 -11.05
CA GLY A 34 -4.47 -3.41 -12.46
C GLY A 34 -5.65 -3.40 -13.43
N GLN A 35 -5.42 -2.94 -14.67
CA GLN A 35 -6.44 -2.86 -15.71
C GLN A 35 -7.14 -4.21 -15.94
N GLY A 36 -8.48 -4.21 -15.93
CA GLY A 36 -9.30 -5.41 -16.08
C GLY A 36 -9.45 -6.23 -14.79
N SER A 37 -8.91 -5.74 -13.67
CA SER A 37 -9.13 -6.26 -12.32
C SER A 37 -9.86 -5.24 -11.45
N ASP A 38 -10.31 -5.68 -10.28
CA ASP A 38 -10.99 -4.89 -9.25
C ASP A 38 -10.40 -5.19 -7.85
N GLU A 39 -11.05 -4.73 -6.77
CA GLU A 39 -10.58 -4.90 -5.39
C GLU A 39 -10.31 -6.36 -5.00
N ARG A 40 -10.96 -7.33 -5.66
CA ARG A 40 -10.78 -8.77 -5.38
C ARG A 40 -9.37 -9.25 -5.67
N LEU A 41 -8.56 -8.50 -6.44
CA LEU A 41 -7.14 -8.75 -6.64
C LEU A 41 -6.38 -8.85 -5.30
N PHE A 42 -6.79 -8.06 -4.31
CA PHE A 42 -6.13 -7.98 -3.01
C PHE A 42 -6.84 -8.79 -1.92
N LYS A 43 -7.81 -9.65 -2.25
CA LYS A 43 -8.60 -10.43 -1.26
C LYS A 43 -7.78 -11.31 -0.30
N HIS A 44 -6.51 -11.57 -0.63
CA HIS A 44 -5.58 -12.37 0.17
C HIS A 44 -4.43 -11.54 0.74
N LEU A 45 -4.46 -10.21 0.57
CA LEU A 45 -3.51 -9.31 1.19
C LEU A 45 -3.85 -9.20 2.68
N VAL A 46 -2.89 -9.59 3.53
CA VAL A 46 -3.00 -9.48 4.99
C VAL A 46 -1.85 -8.61 5.46
N LEU A 47 -2.18 -7.53 6.16
CA LEU A 47 -1.23 -6.54 6.67
C LEU A 47 -1.13 -6.64 8.20
N PRO A 48 0.02 -6.28 8.79
CA PRO A 48 0.13 -6.17 10.23
C PRO A 48 -0.73 -5.03 10.76
N ALA A 49 -0.95 -5.00 12.09
CA ALA A 49 -1.69 -3.92 12.73
C ALA A 49 -1.06 -2.54 12.46
N GLY A 50 -1.90 -1.50 12.39
CA GLY A 50 -1.52 -0.11 12.09
C GLY A 50 -1.49 0.23 10.60
N TYR A 51 -1.94 -0.68 9.73
CA TYR A 51 -2.18 -0.41 8.31
C TYR A 51 -3.63 -0.76 7.95
N ASP A 52 -4.34 0.23 7.44
CA ASP A 52 -5.65 0.04 6.82
C ASP A 52 -5.53 0.15 5.29
N THR A 53 -6.52 -0.38 4.57
CA THR A 53 -6.51 -0.36 3.10
C THR A 53 -7.76 0.30 2.55
N LEU A 54 -7.58 1.15 1.54
CA LEU A 54 -8.65 1.68 0.70
C LEU A 54 -8.43 1.27 -0.75
N HIS A 55 -9.48 0.82 -1.41
CA HIS A 55 -9.42 0.43 -2.82
C HIS A 55 -9.83 1.60 -3.70
N ILE A 56 -8.94 1.98 -4.61
CA ILE A 56 -9.24 3.02 -5.60
C ILE A 56 -9.97 2.40 -6.79
N SER A 57 -11.10 3.00 -7.16
CA SER A 57 -11.81 2.65 -8.38
C SER A 57 -11.29 3.52 -9.52
N TYR A 58 -10.62 2.92 -10.50
CA TYR A 58 -10.07 3.68 -11.63
C TYR A 58 -11.12 3.85 -12.74
N PRO A 59 -11.61 5.08 -13.02
CA PRO A 59 -12.65 5.31 -14.02
C PRO A 59 -12.11 5.14 -15.43
N VAL A 60 -12.98 5.02 -16.44
CA VAL A 60 -12.54 4.98 -17.84
C VAL A 60 -11.82 6.30 -18.19
N PRO A 61 -10.59 6.26 -18.74
CA PRO A 61 -9.88 7.46 -19.18
C PRO A 61 -10.62 8.20 -20.29
N GLU A 62 -10.47 9.52 -20.33
CA GLU A 62 -10.99 10.34 -21.43
C GLU A 62 -10.18 10.13 -22.71
N LYS A 63 -10.80 10.40 -23.86
CA LYS A 63 -10.13 10.22 -25.16
C LYS A 63 -8.95 11.19 -25.27
N HIS A 64 -7.76 10.65 -25.56
CA HIS A 64 -6.49 11.41 -25.65
C HIS A 64 -6.01 12.02 -24.33
N GLU A 65 -6.53 11.56 -23.20
CA GLU A 65 -6.01 11.93 -21.88
C GLU A 65 -4.57 11.42 -21.72
N THR A 66 -3.68 12.27 -21.19
CA THR A 66 -2.32 11.84 -20.87
C THR A 66 -2.31 11.05 -19.56
N LEU A 67 -1.33 10.17 -19.38
CA LEU A 67 -1.22 9.39 -18.14
C LEU A 67 -1.10 10.30 -16.91
N ALA A 68 -0.30 11.37 -16.99
CA ALA A 68 -0.17 12.37 -15.93
C ALA A 68 -1.51 13.03 -15.58
N ALA A 69 -2.26 13.51 -16.59
CA ALA A 69 -3.56 14.15 -16.34
C ALA A 69 -4.58 13.17 -15.73
N TYR A 70 -4.58 11.93 -16.21
CA TYR A 70 -5.41 10.87 -15.65
C TYR A 70 -5.03 10.55 -14.19
N ALA A 71 -3.73 10.48 -13.88
CA ALA A 71 -3.23 10.23 -12.54
C ALA A 71 -3.67 11.32 -11.54
N MET A 72 -3.64 12.59 -11.95
CA MET A 72 -4.03 13.71 -11.08
C MET A 72 -5.48 13.64 -10.57
N ARG A 73 -6.37 12.94 -11.28
CA ARG A 73 -7.79 12.77 -10.87
C ARG A 73 -7.94 12.00 -9.57
N PHE A 74 -6.95 11.18 -9.21
CA PHE A 74 -7.00 10.35 -8.00
C PHE A 74 -6.59 11.09 -6.73
N ILE A 75 -6.00 12.28 -6.83
CA ILE A 75 -5.53 13.03 -5.65
C ILE A 75 -6.69 13.38 -4.72
N GLU A 76 -7.87 13.70 -5.25
CA GLU A 76 -9.06 14.02 -4.44
C GLU A 76 -9.59 12.83 -3.63
N GLU A 77 -9.23 11.60 -4.02
CA GLU A 77 -9.61 10.36 -3.31
C GLU A 77 -8.60 9.97 -2.22
N ILE A 78 -7.48 10.69 -2.10
CA ILE A 78 -6.39 10.40 -1.15
C ILE A 78 -6.43 11.42 -0.02
N ASP A 79 -6.64 10.95 1.21
CA ASP A 79 -6.44 11.75 2.42
C ASP A 79 -4.95 12.02 2.64
N LEU A 80 -4.54 13.26 2.42
CA LEU A 80 -3.17 13.74 2.58
C LEU A 80 -2.84 14.21 4.01
N SER A 81 -3.80 14.14 4.95
CA SER A 81 -3.64 14.62 6.33
C SER A 81 -2.96 13.62 7.26
N THR A 82 -2.88 12.35 6.86
CA THR A 82 -2.26 11.24 7.60
C THR A 82 -1.19 10.56 6.75
N PRO A 83 -0.23 9.81 7.34
CA PRO A 83 0.67 8.97 6.56
C PRO A 83 -0.09 8.01 5.64
N TYR A 84 0.33 7.90 4.39
CA TYR A 84 -0.31 7.06 3.38
C TYR A 84 0.72 6.35 2.50
N ILE A 85 0.30 5.26 1.85
CA ILE A 85 1.11 4.49 0.91
C ILE A 85 0.29 4.26 -0.36
N LEU A 86 0.94 4.33 -1.53
CA LEU A 86 0.32 4.00 -2.82
C LEU A 86 0.84 2.63 -3.30
N VAL A 87 -0.07 1.72 -3.66
CA VAL A 87 0.28 0.41 -4.22
C VAL A 87 -0.49 0.20 -5.52
N GLY A 88 0.22 0.25 -6.65
CA GLY A 88 -0.34 0.04 -7.98
C GLY A 88 0.16 -1.24 -8.64
N VAL A 89 -0.75 -1.98 -9.29
CA VAL A 89 -0.41 -3.18 -10.07
C VAL A 89 -0.42 -2.87 -11.57
N SER A 90 0.68 -3.21 -12.26
CA SER A 90 0.82 -3.04 -13.72
C SER A 90 0.58 -1.59 -14.18
N LEU A 91 -0.43 -1.31 -15.02
CA LEU A 91 -0.79 0.06 -15.48
C LEU A 91 -0.95 1.03 -14.31
N CYS A 92 -1.60 0.58 -13.23
CA CYS A 92 -1.79 1.41 -12.06
C CYS A 92 -0.49 1.65 -11.27
N GLY A 93 0.54 0.81 -11.44
CA GLY A 93 1.89 1.13 -10.96
C GLY A 93 2.45 2.37 -11.64
N MET A 94 2.21 2.55 -12.94
CA MET A 94 2.62 3.78 -13.65
C MET A 94 1.81 4.99 -13.17
N ILE A 95 0.52 4.83 -12.86
CA ILE A 95 -0.30 5.88 -12.24
C ILE A 95 0.28 6.30 -10.89
N CYS A 96 0.64 5.35 -10.01
CA CYS A 96 1.28 5.65 -8.75
C CYS A 96 2.62 6.37 -8.93
N THR A 97 3.38 6.04 -9.97
CA THR A 97 4.61 6.77 -10.32
C THR A 97 4.34 8.22 -10.71
N GLU A 98 3.37 8.48 -11.60
CA GLU A 98 2.99 9.87 -11.96
C GLU A 98 2.50 10.65 -10.73
N LEU A 99 1.75 10.00 -9.83
CA LEU A 99 1.33 10.62 -8.57
C LEU A 99 2.52 10.99 -7.68
N SER A 100 3.60 10.21 -7.67
CA SER A 100 4.80 10.48 -6.84
C SER A 100 5.59 11.72 -7.27
N ASP A 101 5.34 12.28 -8.46
CA ASP A 101 5.91 13.56 -8.87
C ASP A 101 5.27 14.75 -8.14
N THR A 102 4.03 14.58 -7.65
CA THR A 102 3.27 15.63 -6.95
C THR A 102 3.09 15.33 -5.46
N LEU A 103 2.92 14.06 -5.13
CA LEU A 103 2.68 13.56 -3.78
C LEU A 103 4.00 13.13 -3.11
N SER A 104 3.98 13.01 -1.79
CA SER A 104 5.10 12.46 -1.00
C SER A 104 4.60 11.29 -0.13
N PRO A 105 4.22 10.17 -0.78
CA PRO A 105 3.83 8.94 -0.10
C PRO A 105 5.01 8.25 0.61
#